data_AF-A0A7K3GMK4-F1
#
_entry.id   AF-A0A7K3GMK4-F1
#
_cell.length_a   1.000
_cell.length_b   1.000
_cell.length_c   1.000
_cell.angle_alpha   90.00
_cell.angle_beta   90.00
_cell.angle_gamma   90.00
#
_symmetry.space_group_name_H-M   'P 1'
#
loop_
_entity.id
_entity.type
_entity.pdbx_description
1 polymer ?
#
loop_
_entity_poly.entity_id
_entity_poly.type
_entity_poly.pdbx_seq_one_letter_code
_entity_poly.pdbx_strand_id
1 'polypeptide(L)'
;GYPGAQQQPYGGQPGQPGQPGQPFGGQPQPGQAPQPQPQAPQQAQAQAQPAGDFSPFWFAVPVPRPLFAEDGSPTPIAELAPGTWYLAVEQRGANLVAQTQDGRRGVLQDTSGIQRG
;
A
#
# COMPACT_ATOMS: atom_id res chain seq x y z
N GLY A 1 27.10 -44.72 9.39
CA GLY A 1 27.71 -43.59 10.10
C GLY A 1 26.60 -42.71 10.61
N TYR A 2 26.71 -42.33 11.88
CA TYR A 2 25.69 -41.77 12.77
C TYR A 2 24.95 -40.48 12.31
N PRO A 3 23.72 -40.23 12.84
CA PRO A 3 22.98 -38.97 12.71
C PRO A 3 23.24 -38.00 13.89
N GLY A 4 23.00 -36.69 13.68
CA GLY A 4 22.92 -35.65 14.71
C GLY A 4 23.30 -34.29 14.12
N ALA A 5 22.52 -33.20 14.12
CA ALA A 5 21.69 -32.52 15.13
C ALA A 5 22.29 -31.11 15.41
N GLN A 6 21.41 -30.17 15.83
CA GLN A 6 21.67 -28.88 16.51
C GLN A 6 21.71 -27.66 15.57
N GLN A 7 20.61 -26.90 15.38
CA GLN A 7 19.98 -25.94 16.32
C GLN A 7 20.99 -25.01 17.01
N GLN A 8 20.99 -23.74 16.61
CA GLN A 8 21.62 -22.63 17.31
C GLN A 8 20.53 -21.72 17.90
N PRO A 9 20.47 -21.55 19.23
CA PRO A 9 19.98 -20.34 19.85
C PRO A 9 21.09 -19.78 20.74
N TYR A 10 21.63 -18.60 20.43
CA TYR A 10 22.70 -18.03 21.24
C TYR A 10 22.52 -16.52 21.45
N GLY A 11 22.53 -16.12 22.72
CA GLY A 11 22.71 -14.76 23.24
C GLY A 11 21.40 -13.95 23.31
N GLY A 12 20.77 -13.70 24.46
CA GLY A 12 21.31 -13.59 25.81
C GLY A 12 21.97 -12.23 26.00
N GLN A 13 21.18 -11.15 26.12
CA GLN A 13 21.69 -9.82 26.44
C GLN A 13 21.45 -9.51 27.93
N PRO A 14 22.50 -9.17 28.70
CA PRO A 14 22.45 -9.05 30.16
C PRO A 14 21.83 -7.74 30.64
N GLY A 15 21.19 -7.84 31.81
CA GLY A 15 20.54 -6.75 32.53
C GLY A 15 21.51 -5.69 33.06
N GLN A 16 20.99 -4.47 33.17
CA GLN A 16 21.65 -3.38 33.88
C GLN A 16 21.16 -3.27 35.34
N PRO A 17 22.08 -2.99 36.29
CA PRO A 17 21.78 -2.93 37.72
C PRO A 17 21.30 -1.56 38.20
N GLY A 18 20.29 -1.60 39.08
CA GLY A 18 20.22 -0.88 40.37
C GLY A 18 20.30 0.65 40.41
N GLN A 19 19.20 1.28 40.80
CA GLN A 19 19.24 2.46 41.68
C GLN A 19 18.34 2.25 42.92
N PRO A 20 18.84 2.48 44.14
CA PRO A 20 18.09 2.33 45.38
C PRO A 20 17.61 3.68 45.96
N GLY A 21 16.47 3.65 46.65
CA GLY A 21 16.05 4.71 47.59
C GLY A 21 14.54 4.95 47.56
N GLN A 22 13.72 4.31 48.42
CA GLN A 22 13.38 4.72 49.80
C GLN A 22 12.06 5.53 49.87
N PRO A 23 11.33 5.52 51.01
CA PRO A 23 10.02 4.87 51.07
C PRO A 23 8.84 5.76 51.53
N PHE A 24 7.64 5.17 51.47
CA PHE A 24 6.49 5.37 52.36
C PHE A 24 5.85 6.77 52.46
N GLY A 25 4.55 6.81 52.13
CA GLY A 25 3.58 7.61 52.89
C GLY A 25 2.72 8.58 52.07
N GLY A 26 1.40 8.33 52.10
CA GLY A 26 0.42 9.40 52.24
C GLY A 26 -0.37 9.82 50.99
N GLN A 27 -1.70 9.76 51.15
CA GLN A 27 -2.77 10.47 50.43
C GLN A 27 -3.33 9.92 49.11
N PRO A 28 -4.61 9.50 49.10
CA PRO A 28 -5.42 9.42 47.89
C PRO A 28 -5.97 10.82 47.56
N GLN A 29 -5.66 11.34 46.37
CA GLN A 29 -6.26 12.58 45.87
C GLN A 29 -7.45 12.24 44.94
N PRO A 30 -8.67 12.71 45.24
CA PRO A 30 -9.83 12.47 44.40
C PRO A 30 -9.95 13.54 43.31
N GLY A 31 -10.31 13.10 42.10
CA GLY A 31 -10.92 13.95 41.09
C GLY A 31 -9.95 14.53 40.06
N GLN A 32 -10.04 14.02 38.84
CA GLN A 32 -9.95 14.82 37.62
C GLN A 32 -10.60 14.04 36.47
N ALA A 33 -11.61 14.68 35.88
CA ALA A 33 -12.40 14.19 34.76
C ALA A 33 -11.53 13.93 33.51
N PRO A 34 -11.95 13.03 32.60
CA PRO A 34 -11.26 12.84 31.33
C PRO A 34 -11.38 14.11 30.47
N GLN A 35 -10.23 14.72 30.17
CA GLN A 35 -10.15 15.78 29.16
C GLN A 35 -10.47 15.18 27.78
N PRO A 36 -11.41 15.76 27.02
CA PRO A 36 -11.54 15.46 25.60
C PRO A 36 -10.38 16.15 24.86
N GLN A 37 -9.50 15.38 24.21
CA GLN A 37 -8.53 15.91 23.25
C GLN A 37 -9.26 16.58 22.08
N PRO A 38 -8.99 17.86 21.78
CA PRO A 38 -9.31 18.44 20.49
C PRO A 38 -8.03 18.53 19.67
N GLN A 39 -7.99 17.91 18.48
CA GLN A 39 -7.28 18.39 17.27
C GLN A 39 -7.00 17.24 16.29
N ALA A 40 -7.77 17.17 15.21
CA ALA A 40 -7.32 17.59 13.88
C ALA A 40 -8.46 17.36 12.86
N PRO A 41 -8.68 18.28 11.90
CA PRO A 41 -9.76 18.17 10.93
C PRO A 41 -9.59 16.93 10.08
N GLN A 42 -10.71 16.23 9.86
CA GLN A 42 -10.88 15.18 8.87
C GLN A 42 -10.43 15.70 7.50
N GLN A 43 -9.15 15.50 7.17
CA GLN A 43 -8.79 15.21 5.81
C GLN A 43 -9.47 13.88 5.51
N ALA A 44 -10.54 13.95 4.72
CA ALA A 44 -11.03 12.81 3.99
C ALA A 44 -9.89 12.34 3.07
N GLN A 45 -8.92 11.63 3.64
CA GLN A 45 -8.19 10.61 2.91
C GLN A 45 -9.29 9.65 2.51
N ALA A 46 -9.75 9.79 1.26
CA ALA A 46 -10.46 8.73 0.58
C ALA A 46 -9.73 7.46 0.95
N GLN A 47 -10.42 6.61 1.72
CA GLN A 47 -9.89 5.33 2.15
C GLN A 47 -9.43 4.68 0.86
N ALA A 48 -8.11 4.62 0.65
CA ALA A 48 -7.54 3.59 -0.18
C ALA A 48 -7.94 2.31 0.54
N GLN A 49 -9.12 1.81 0.19
CA GLN A 49 -9.47 0.42 0.39
C GLN A 49 -8.19 -0.33 -0.01
N PRO A 50 -7.66 -1.22 0.86
CA PRO A 50 -6.52 -2.04 0.47
C PRO A 50 -6.85 -2.54 -0.91
N ALA A 51 -6.07 -2.15 -1.93
CA ALA A 51 -6.36 -2.50 -3.31
C ALA A 51 -6.49 -4.03 -3.28
N GLY A 52 -7.73 -4.52 -3.34
CA GLY A 52 -8.00 -5.92 -3.02
C GLY A 52 -7.13 -6.74 -3.95
N ASP A 53 -6.24 -7.54 -3.38
CA ASP A 53 -5.16 -8.29 -4.03
C ASP A 53 -5.10 -8.14 -5.56
N PHE A 54 -4.67 -6.97 -6.05
CA PHE A 54 -4.60 -6.75 -7.50
C PHE A 54 -3.42 -7.57 -8.04
N SER A 55 -3.72 -8.54 -8.90
CA SER A 55 -2.71 -9.31 -9.61
C SER A 55 -2.49 -8.70 -10.98
N PRO A 56 -1.25 -8.34 -11.36
CA PRO A 56 -0.96 -7.87 -12.69
C PRO A 56 -1.39 -8.87 -13.75
N PHE A 57 -2.00 -8.39 -14.83
CA PHE A 57 -2.48 -9.22 -15.93
C PHE A 57 -2.21 -8.55 -17.27
N TRP A 58 -2.02 -9.37 -18.30
CA TRP A 58 -1.87 -8.85 -19.65
C TRP A 58 -3.26 -8.55 -20.22
N PHE A 59 -3.38 -7.46 -20.98
CA PHE A 59 -4.61 -7.13 -21.66
C PHE A 59 -4.39 -6.56 -23.06
N ALA A 60 -5.41 -6.67 -23.92
CA ALA A 60 -5.44 -6.04 -25.24
C ALA A 60 -6.72 -5.23 -25.41
N VAL A 61 -6.64 -4.13 -26.17
CA VAL A 61 -7.78 -3.25 -26.46
C VAL A 61 -8.42 -3.59 -27.82
N PRO A 62 -9.75 -3.45 -27.98
CA PRO A 62 -10.43 -3.75 -29.26
C PRO A 62 -10.35 -2.60 -30.27
N VAL A 63 -10.19 -1.36 -29.79
CA VAL A 63 -10.04 -0.13 -30.58
C VAL A 63 -8.95 0.73 -29.95
N PRO A 64 -8.35 1.69 -30.67
CA PRO A 64 -7.31 2.53 -30.10
C PRO A 64 -7.79 3.29 -28.86
N ARG A 65 -7.03 3.24 -27.76
CA ARG A 65 -7.38 3.88 -26.48
C ARG A 65 -6.30 4.85 -26.02
N PRO A 66 -6.63 6.10 -25.67
CA PRO A 66 -5.67 7.02 -25.08
C PRO A 66 -5.25 6.54 -23.69
N LEU A 67 -3.96 6.67 -23.41
CA LEU A 67 -3.38 6.47 -22.09
C LEU A 67 -3.01 7.83 -21.52
N PHE A 68 -3.48 8.14 -20.32
CA PHE A 68 -3.25 9.44 -19.67
C PHE A 68 -2.16 9.33 -18.60
N ALA A 69 -1.52 10.45 -18.25
CA ALA A 69 -0.59 10.47 -17.14
C ALA A 69 -1.28 10.14 -15.81
N GLU A 70 -0.55 9.55 -14.87
CA GLU A 70 -1.09 9.19 -13.55
C GLU A 70 -1.36 10.40 -12.65
N ASP A 71 -0.86 11.59 -13.03
CA ASP A 71 -1.01 12.88 -12.35
C ASP A 71 -2.39 13.54 -12.54
N GLY A 72 -3.26 12.93 -13.37
CA GLY A 72 -4.60 13.43 -13.66
C GLY A 72 -4.66 14.43 -14.81
N SER A 73 -3.55 14.66 -15.52
CA SER A 73 -3.54 15.49 -16.73
C SER A 73 -4.50 14.92 -17.79
N PRO A 74 -5.31 15.77 -18.46
CA PRO A 74 -6.17 15.34 -19.55
C PRO A 74 -5.40 15.11 -20.86
N THR A 75 -4.08 15.32 -20.88
CA THR A 75 -3.26 15.10 -22.08
C THR A 75 -2.86 13.63 -22.18
N PRO A 76 -3.17 12.95 -23.29
CA PRO A 76 -2.68 11.60 -23.53
C PRO A 76 -1.15 11.57 -23.64
N ILE A 77 -0.53 10.59 -22.99
CA ILE A 77 0.91 10.33 -23.04
C ILE A 77 1.27 9.18 -23.99
N ALA A 78 0.29 8.36 -24.35
CA ALA A 78 0.42 7.26 -25.30
C ALA A 78 -0.97 6.88 -25.86
N GLU A 79 -0.98 6.02 -26.87
CA GLU A 79 -2.18 5.38 -27.40
C GLU A 79 -1.96 3.87 -27.42
N LEU A 80 -2.91 3.11 -26.86
CA LEU A 80 -2.92 1.66 -26.87
C LEU A 80 -3.57 1.21 -28.18
N ALA A 81 -2.85 0.47 -29.01
CA ALA A 81 -3.31 -0.01 -30.30
C ALA A 81 -3.96 -1.40 -30.20
N PRO A 82 -4.96 -1.72 -31.04
CA PRO A 82 -5.49 -3.07 -31.15
C PRO A 82 -4.42 -4.10 -31.53
N GLY A 83 -4.56 -5.32 -31.04
CA GLY A 83 -3.61 -6.42 -31.30
C GLY A 83 -2.28 -6.33 -30.54
N THR A 84 -2.07 -5.29 -29.73
CA THR A 84 -0.91 -5.17 -28.84
C THR A 84 -1.31 -5.52 -27.41
N TRP A 85 -0.47 -6.30 -26.73
CA TRP A 85 -0.63 -6.65 -25.32
C TRP A 85 0.11 -5.66 -24.42
N TYR A 86 -0.61 -5.19 -23.40
CA TYR A 86 -0.17 -4.23 -22.40
C TYR A 86 -0.37 -4.81 -21.00
N LEU A 87 0.46 -4.41 -20.03
CA LEU A 87 0.38 -4.95 -18.67
C LEU A 87 -0.48 -4.04 -17.81
N ALA A 88 -1.57 -4.55 -17.24
CA ALA A 88 -2.28 -3.84 -16.17
C ALA A 88 -1.55 -4.11 -14.85
N VAL A 89 -1.10 -3.05 -14.18
CA VAL A 89 -0.28 -3.14 -12.95
C VAL A 89 -1.01 -2.66 -11.70
N GLU A 90 -2.08 -1.90 -11.86
CA GLU A 90 -2.91 -1.40 -10.76
C GLU A 90 -4.34 -1.14 -11.25
N GLN A 91 -5.31 -1.26 -10.35
CA GLN A 91 -6.70 -0.86 -10.58
C GLN A 91 -7.04 0.40 -9.78
N ARG A 92 -7.43 1.47 -10.48
CA ARG A 92 -7.83 2.76 -9.90
C ARG A 92 -9.33 2.98 -10.10
N GLY A 93 -10.13 2.44 -9.19
CA GLY A 93 -11.60 2.43 -9.34
C GLY A 93 -12.02 1.64 -10.57
N ALA A 94 -12.65 2.32 -11.54
CA ALA A 94 -13.02 1.73 -12.83
C ALA A 94 -11.87 1.74 -13.86
N ASN A 95 -10.80 2.50 -13.59
CA ASN A 95 -9.68 2.67 -14.51
C ASN A 95 -8.57 1.66 -14.22
N LEU A 96 -7.69 1.43 -15.19
CA LEU A 96 -6.50 0.60 -15.02
C LEU A 96 -5.24 1.44 -15.22
N VAL A 97 -4.22 1.21 -14.39
CA VAL A 97 -2.87 1.65 -14.74
C VAL A 97 -2.26 0.61 -15.66
N ALA A 98 -1.97 1.02 -16.88
CA ALA A 98 -1.32 0.19 -17.89
C ALA A 98 0.14 0.58 -18.04
N GLN A 99 1.00 -0.41 -18.20
CA GLN A 99 2.37 -0.27 -18.62
C GLN A 99 2.52 -0.75 -20.06
N THR A 100 3.01 0.14 -20.92
CA THR A 100 3.37 -0.17 -22.29
C THR A 100 4.73 -0.85 -22.38
N GLN A 101 5.01 -1.52 -23.49
CA GLN A 101 6.24 -2.30 -23.67
C GLN A 101 7.51 -1.44 -23.69
N ASP A 102 7.37 -0.14 -24.01
CA ASP A 102 8.45 0.85 -23.93
C ASP A 102 8.69 1.37 -22.49
N GLY A 103 7.95 0.85 -21.51
CA GLY A 103 8.07 1.21 -20.09
C GLY A 103 7.22 2.41 -19.66
N ARG A 104 6.48 3.08 -20.56
CA ARG A 104 5.56 4.15 -20.16
C ARG A 104 4.42 3.58 -19.32
N ARG A 105 4.06 4.29 -18.27
CA ARG A 105 2.92 3.97 -17.41
C ARG A 105 1.89 5.08 -17.48
N GLY A 106 0.63 4.71 -17.53
CA GLY A 106 -0.45 5.67 -17.49
C GLY A 106 -1.80 5.04 -17.18
N VAL A 107 -2.82 5.88 -17.06
CA VAL A 107 -4.17 5.48 -16.72
C VAL A 107 -4.97 5.28 -18.01
N LEU A 108 -5.47 4.06 -18.18
CA LEU A 108 -6.49 3.70 -19.15
C LEU A 108 -7.87 3.95 -18.51
N GLN A 109 -8.58 4.94 -19.02
CA GLN A 109 -9.91 5.32 -18.54
C GLN A 109 -11.03 4.46 -19.16
N ASP A 110 -10.86 4.06 -20.43
CA ASP A 110 -11.84 3.22 -21.12
C ASP A 110 -11.38 1.76 -21.15
N THR A 111 -11.82 1.00 -20.16
CA THR A 111 -11.56 -0.44 -20.04
C THR A 111 -12.62 -1.29 -20.73
N SER A 112 -13.50 -0.69 -21.54
CA SER A 112 -14.61 -1.41 -22.17
C SER A 112 -14.11 -2.34 -23.26
N GLY A 113 -14.47 -3.62 -23.15
CA GLY A 113 -14.13 -4.63 -24.15
C GLY A 113 -12.66 -5.07 -24.15
N ILE A 114 -11.87 -4.76 -23.12
CA ILE A 114 -10.50 -5.27 -23.01
C ILE A 114 -10.51 -6.80 -22.90
N GLN A 115 -9.58 -7.44 -23.60
CA GLN A 115 -9.28 -8.87 -23.43
C GLN A 115 -8.26 -9.01 -22.33
N ARG A 116 -8.41 -9.96 -21.40
CA ARG A 116 -7.44 -10.22 -20.32
C ARG A 116 -6.85 -11.63 -20.49
N GLY A 117 -5.56 -11.79 -20.15
CA GLY A 117 -4.83 -13.05 -20.23
C GLY A 117 -3.76 -13.18 -19.17
#